data_AF-A0A1D1Y6L6-F1
#
_entry.id   AF-A0A1D1Y6L6-F1
#
_cell.length_a   1.000
_cell.length_b   1.000
_cell.length_c   1.000
_cell.angle_alpha   90.00
_cell.angle_beta   90.00
_cell.angle_gamma   90.00
#
_symmetry.space_group_name_H-M   'P 1'
#
loop_
_entity.id
_entity.type
_entity.pdbx_description
1 polymer ?
#
loop_
_entity_poly.entity_id
_entity_poly.type
_entity_poly.pdbx_seq_one_letter_code
_entity_poly.pdbx_strand_id
1 'polypeptide(L)'
;MESHSLLSWRPLARVPPAGRLIKYQTGFRPLMPVSSVAAPAAARRGVRHSMPPEKVEVFRSLEGWASREVLPLLKPVDKCWQPQDLLPEPGRRPAGGEFEEEVRALRARAAGLPDDYFVVLVGDMITEEALPTY
;
A
#
# COMPACT_ATOMS: atom_id res chain seq x y z
N MET A 1 70.71 -12.50 -14.18
CA MET A 1 70.82 -11.37 -13.24
C MET A 1 69.67 -11.52 -12.26
N GLU A 2 69.92 -12.33 -11.23
CA GLU A 2 70.13 -11.89 -9.82
C GLU A 2 68.76 -11.76 -9.11
N SER A 3 68.36 -12.77 -8.31
CA SER A 3 68.56 -12.94 -6.84
C SER A 3 67.26 -12.54 -6.09
N HIS A 4 66.55 -13.45 -5.41
CA HIS A 4 66.66 -13.76 -3.96
C HIS A 4 66.90 -12.51 -3.08
N SER A 5 66.33 -12.27 -1.89
CA SER A 5 65.42 -12.94 -0.97
C SER A 5 65.38 -12.09 0.34
N LEU A 6 64.51 -12.46 1.29
CA LEU A 6 64.60 -12.28 2.76
C LEU A 6 64.16 -10.96 3.45
N LEU A 7 63.07 -11.11 4.23
CA LEU A 7 62.95 -10.92 5.69
C LEU A 7 63.68 -9.72 6.34
N SER A 8 62.94 -8.88 7.06
CA SER A 8 63.09 -8.85 8.52
C SER A 8 61.93 -8.13 9.22
N TRP A 9 61.45 -8.78 10.28
CA TRP A 9 60.62 -8.19 11.33
C TRP A 9 61.53 -7.55 12.39
N ARG A 10 61.12 -6.40 12.98
CA ARG A 10 60.86 -6.21 14.43
C ARG A 10 60.61 -4.74 14.84
N PRO A 11 60.03 -4.48 16.03
CA PRO A 11 58.89 -3.58 16.22
C PRO A 11 59.22 -2.35 17.07
N LEU A 12 58.26 -1.42 17.21
CA LEU A 12 58.03 -0.75 18.49
C LEU A 12 56.53 -0.59 18.75
N ALA A 13 56.03 -1.44 19.64
CA ALA A 13 54.78 -1.24 20.33
C ALA A 13 54.87 0.06 21.15
N ARG A 14 53.89 0.94 21.00
CA ARG A 14 53.60 1.96 22.01
C ARG A 14 52.28 1.59 22.65
N VAL A 15 52.38 1.00 23.84
CA VAL A 15 51.26 0.75 24.74
C VAL A 15 50.69 2.10 25.16
N PRO A 16 49.40 2.40 24.93
CA PRO A 16 48.76 3.52 25.61
C PRO A 16 48.41 3.11 27.05
N PRO A 17 48.51 4.03 28.02
CA PRO A 17 48.36 3.71 29.42
C PRO A 17 46.93 3.29 29.76
N ALA A 18 46.84 2.37 30.71
CA ALA A 18 45.61 1.92 31.33
C ALA A 18 44.80 3.07 31.92
N GLY A 19 43.47 2.98 31.79
CA GLY A 19 42.54 3.72 32.65
C GLY A 19 41.61 4.68 31.94
N ARG A 20 40.67 4.17 31.14
CA ARG A 20 39.35 4.78 31.05
C ARG A 20 38.33 3.69 30.76
N LEU A 21 37.46 3.40 31.74
CA LEU A 21 36.31 2.53 31.55
C LEU A 21 35.49 3.05 30.35
N ILE A 22 35.47 2.31 29.26
CA ILE A 22 34.45 2.48 28.23
C ILE A 22 33.18 1.91 28.84
N LYS A 23 32.31 2.80 29.34
CA LYS A 23 30.92 2.44 29.62
C LYS A 23 30.29 2.13 28.27
N TYR A 24 30.08 0.85 27.98
CA TYR A 24 29.16 0.45 26.91
C TYR A 24 27.79 1.02 27.29
N GLN A 25 27.43 2.16 26.71
CA GLN A 25 26.04 2.58 26.72
C GLN A 25 25.31 1.61 25.78
N THR A 26 24.68 0.60 26.37
CA THR A 26 23.57 -0.11 25.75
C THR A 26 22.44 0.88 25.57
N GLY A 27 22.53 1.70 24.52
CA GLY A 27 21.44 2.53 24.06
C GLY A 27 20.39 1.61 23.45
N PHE A 28 19.46 1.13 24.28
CA PHE A 28 18.15 0.74 23.80
C PHE A 28 17.57 1.96 23.08
N ARG A 29 17.62 1.98 21.74
CA ARG A 29 16.75 2.86 20.98
C ARG A 29 15.35 2.27 21.15
N PRO A 30 14.39 2.97 21.77
CA PRO A 30 13.02 2.53 21.74
C PRO A 30 12.63 2.43 20.26
N LEU A 31 12.18 1.26 19.83
CA LEU A 31 11.49 1.16 18.56
C LEU A 31 10.33 2.14 18.63
N MET A 32 10.26 3.07 17.68
CA MET A 32 9.12 3.98 17.57
C MET A 32 7.85 3.13 17.57
N PRO A 33 6.83 3.42 18.38
CA PRO A 33 5.53 2.78 18.19
C PRO A 33 5.07 3.17 16.80
N VAL A 34 4.87 2.18 15.93
CA VAL A 34 4.20 2.38 14.65
C VAL A 34 2.76 2.75 15.00
N SER A 35 2.49 4.04 15.11
CA SER A 35 1.14 4.55 15.28
C SER A 35 0.47 4.53 13.91
N SER A 36 -0.52 3.64 13.76
CA SER A 36 -1.38 3.54 12.58
C SER A 36 -2.44 4.65 12.50
N VAL A 37 -2.40 5.63 13.41
CA VAL A 37 -3.34 6.74 13.39
C VAL A 37 -2.86 7.75 12.37
N ALA A 38 -3.59 7.85 11.26
CA ALA A 38 -3.43 8.92 10.28
C ALA A 38 -3.39 10.28 11.01
N ALA A 39 -2.28 11.00 10.86
CA ALA A 39 -2.16 12.36 11.37
C ALA A 39 -3.34 13.20 10.83
N PRO A 40 -3.96 14.08 11.64
CA PRO A 40 -5.04 14.92 11.15
C PRO A 40 -4.47 15.79 10.02
N ALA A 41 -5.09 15.70 8.84
CA ALA A 41 -4.70 16.53 7.72
C ALA A 41 -4.67 17.99 8.19
N ALA A 42 -3.50 18.64 8.07
CA ALA A 42 -3.33 20.03 8.46
C ALA A 42 -4.48 20.86 7.87
N ALA A 43 -5.21 21.58 8.72
CA ALA A 43 -6.43 22.29 8.35
C ALA A 43 -6.15 23.36 7.29
N ARG A 44 -6.20 22.97 6.02
CA ARG A 44 -6.14 23.88 4.89
C ARG A 44 -7.43 24.69 4.93
N ARG A 45 -7.33 26.01 4.98
CA ARG A 45 -8.50 26.91 4.91
C ARG A 45 -9.30 26.54 3.65
N GLY A 46 -10.52 26.05 3.84
CA GLY A 46 -11.38 25.60 2.75
C GLY A 46 -11.79 26.76 1.85
N VAL A 47 -11.17 26.88 0.68
CA VAL A 47 -11.63 27.76 -0.39
C VAL A 47 -12.68 27.01 -1.20
N ARG A 48 -13.87 27.59 -1.35
CA ARG A 48 -14.96 27.04 -2.18
C ARG A 48 -15.22 27.98 -3.35
N HIS A 49 -15.75 27.45 -4.45
CA HIS A 49 -16.17 28.23 -5.63
C HIS A 49 -15.05 29.12 -6.21
N SER A 50 -13.83 28.60 -6.32
CA SER A 50 -12.69 29.33 -6.90
C SER A 50 -12.82 29.58 -8.41
N MET A 51 -13.72 28.87 -9.09
CA MET A 51 -13.99 29.05 -10.51
C MET A 51 -14.98 30.21 -10.74
N PRO A 52 -14.67 31.18 -11.62
CA PRO A 52 -15.61 32.24 -11.97
C PRO A 52 -16.94 31.69 -12.50
N PRO A 53 -18.09 32.26 -12.10
CA PRO A 53 -19.41 31.73 -12.45
C PRO A 53 -19.67 31.71 -13.96
N GLU A 54 -19.05 32.61 -14.73
CA GLU A 54 -19.20 32.67 -16.20
C GLU A 54 -18.67 31.40 -16.89
N LYS A 55 -17.70 30.70 -16.27
CA LYS A 55 -17.13 29.46 -16.82
C LYS A 55 -18.09 28.27 -16.74
N VAL A 56 -19.18 28.35 -15.97
CA VAL A 56 -20.23 27.31 -15.95
C VAL A 56 -20.86 27.14 -17.33
N GLU A 57 -20.99 28.22 -18.11
CA GLU A 57 -21.57 28.18 -19.45
C GLU A 57 -20.75 27.33 -20.44
N VAL A 58 -19.43 27.24 -20.23
CA VAL A 58 -18.57 26.35 -21.01
C VAL A 58 -19.01 24.89 -20.85
N PHE A 59 -19.28 24.43 -19.62
CA PHE A 59 -19.74 23.06 -19.37
C PHE A 59 -21.09 22.78 -20.01
N ARG A 60 -22.01 23.76 -20.02
CA ARG A 60 -23.30 23.64 -20.72
C ARG A 60 -23.10 23.47 -22.23
N SER A 61 -22.22 24.27 -22.83
CA SER A 61 -21.91 24.14 -24.26
C SER A 61 -21.27 22.79 -24.63
N LEU A 62 -20.61 22.13 -23.67
CA LEU A 62 -19.93 20.85 -23.87
C LEU A 62 -20.83 19.63 -23.72
N GLU A 63 -22.09 19.78 -23.29
CA GLU A 63 -23.00 18.65 -23.01
C GLU A 63 -23.18 17.71 -24.22
N GLY A 64 -23.39 18.27 -25.41
CA GLY A 64 -23.53 17.49 -26.64
C GLY A 64 -22.25 16.76 -27.04
N TRP A 65 -21.08 17.36 -26.77
CA TRP A 65 -19.78 16.72 -27.00
C TRP A 65 -19.54 15.59 -25.99
N ALA A 66 -19.76 15.85 -24.70
CA ALA A 66 -19.59 14.86 -23.64
C ALA A 66 -20.49 13.63 -23.85
N SER A 67 -21.71 13.85 -24.36
CA SER A 67 -22.63 12.77 -24.70
C SER A 67 -22.10 11.85 -25.81
N ARG A 68 -21.36 12.39 -26.78
CA ARG A 68 -20.81 11.63 -27.92
C ARG A 68 -19.44 11.03 -27.64
N GLU A 69 -18.62 11.68 -26.82
CA GLU A 69 -17.23 11.28 -26.63
C GLU A 69 -16.93 10.70 -25.23
N VAL A 70 -17.62 11.15 -24.19
CA VAL A 70 -17.35 10.74 -22.79
C VAL A 70 -18.29 9.62 -22.35
N LEU A 71 -19.60 9.77 -22.54
CA LEU A 71 -20.57 8.76 -22.10
C LEU A 71 -20.35 7.37 -22.74
N PRO A 72 -19.92 7.23 -24.01
CA PRO A 72 -19.65 5.91 -24.59
C PRO A 72 -18.48 5.15 -23.95
N LEU A 73 -17.66 5.80 -23.10
CA LEU A 73 -16.63 5.12 -22.33
C LEU A 73 -17.22 4.26 -21.19
N LEU A 74 -18.47 4.52 -20.78
CA LEU A 74 -19.16 3.71 -19.79
C LEU A 74 -19.60 2.38 -20.38
N LYS A 75 -19.29 1.29 -19.68
CA LYS A 75 -19.72 -0.05 -20.07
C LYS A 75 -21.23 -0.21 -19.79
N PRO A 76 -22.01 -0.79 -20.72
CA PRO A 76 -23.41 -1.15 -20.44
C PRO A 76 -23.50 -2.11 -19.25
N VAL A 77 -24.51 -1.90 -18.40
CA VAL A 77 -24.66 -2.64 -17.13
C VAL A 77 -24.76 -4.15 -17.33
N ASP A 78 -25.46 -4.59 -18.36
CA ASP A 78 -25.61 -6.00 -18.76
C ASP A 78 -24.29 -6.66 -19.17
N LYS A 79 -23.27 -5.85 -19.49
CA LYS A 79 -21.93 -6.32 -19.83
C LYS A 79 -20.94 -6.14 -18.69
N CYS A 80 -21.30 -5.44 -17.61
CA CYS A 80 -20.44 -5.29 -16.44
C CYS A 80 -20.33 -6.62 -15.69
N TRP A 81 -19.10 -6.94 -15.26
CA TRP A 81 -18.91 -8.01 -14.30
C TRP A 81 -19.58 -7.61 -12.98
N GLN A 82 -20.09 -8.59 -12.25
CA GLN A 82 -20.65 -8.42 -10.92
C GLN A 82 -19.75 -9.09 -9.90
N PRO A 83 -19.70 -8.62 -8.63
CA PRO A 83 -18.87 -9.25 -7.59
C PRO A 83 -19.11 -10.75 -7.44
N GLN A 84 -20.36 -11.18 -7.61
CA GLN A 84 -20.73 -12.59 -7.53
C GLN A 84 -20.04 -13.45 -8.60
N ASP A 85 -19.66 -12.90 -9.76
CA ASP A 85 -18.92 -13.62 -10.81
C ASP A 85 -17.54 -14.12 -10.34
N LEU A 86 -16.99 -13.53 -9.27
CA LEU A 86 -15.65 -13.83 -8.73
C LEU A 86 -15.69 -14.41 -7.31
N LEU A 87 -16.89 -14.61 -6.74
CA LEU A 87 -17.07 -15.08 -5.37
C LEU A 87 -17.69 -16.48 -5.34
N PRO A 88 -17.44 -17.26 -4.26
CA PRO A 88 -18.13 -18.53 -4.07
C PRO A 88 -19.66 -18.37 -4.10
N GLU A 89 -20.34 -19.32 -4.72
CA GLU A 89 -21.79 -19.24 -4.99
C GLU A 89 -22.62 -19.78 -3.81
N PRO A 90 -23.35 -18.94 -3.05
CA PRO A 90 -24.10 -19.39 -1.89
C PRO A 90 -25.43 -20.10 -2.23
N GLY A 91 -25.85 -20.09 -3.51
CA GLY A 91 -27.24 -20.36 -3.92
C GLY A 91 -27.52 -21.63 -4.73
N ARG A 92 -26.53 -22.44 -5.10
CA ARG A 92 -26.75 -23.68 -5.89
C ARG A 92 -27.20 -24.87 -5.02
N ARG A 93 -28.47 -24.86 -4.57
CA ARG A 93 -29.26 -25.99 -3.98
C ARG A 93 -28.77 -26.53 -2.58
N PRO A 94 -29.66 -27.09 -1.72
CA PRO A 94 -29.33 -27.49 -0.33
C PRO A 94 -28.59 -28.84 -0.15
N ALA A 95 -27.86 -29.32 -1.16
CA ALA A 95 -27.30 -30.67 -1.13
C ALA A 95 -25.92 -30.76 -1.79
N GLY A 96 -24.88 -30.45 -1.02
CA GLY A 96 -23.49 -30.61 -1.41
C GLY A 96 -22.69 -29.39 -0.96
N GLY A 97 -21.73 -29.59 -0.06
CA GLY A 97 -20.92 -28.51 0.54
C GLY A 97 -19.92 -27.84 -0.42
N GLU A 98 -20.35 -27.56 -1.66
CA GLU A 98 -19.57 -26.96 -2.75
C GLU A 98 -19.18 -25.52 -2.40
N PHE A 99 -20.11 -24.73 -1.86
CA PHE A 99 -19.81 -23.39 -1.35
C PHE A 99 -18.73 -23.43 -0.26
N GLU A 100 -18.87 -24.34 0.71
CA GLU A 100 -17.88 -24.52 1.78
C GLU A 100 -16.53 -24.99 1.26
N GLU A 101 -16.51 -25.82 0.21
CA GLU A 101 -15.29 -26.24 -0.46
C GLU A 101 -14.62 -25.08 -1.21
N GLU A 102 -15.38 -24.28 -1.96
CA GLU A 102 -14.90 -23.08 -2.64
C GLU A 102 -14.34 -22.05 -1.65
N VAL A 103 -15.04 -21.82 -0.53
CA VAL A 103 -14.57 -20.97 0.57
C VAL A 103 -13.30 -21.55 1.20
N ARG A 104 -13.23 -22.86 1.44
CA ARG A 104 -12.02 -23.52 1.98
C ARG A 104 -10.85 -23.36 1.02
N ALA A 105 -11.06 -23.55 -0.28
CA ALA A 105 -10.05 -23.39 -1.30
C ALA A 105 -9.56 -21.93 -1.41
N LEU A 106 -10.47 -20.96 -1.34
CA LEU A 106 -10.13 -19.54 -1.30
C LEU A 106 -9.25 -19.21 -0.09
N ARG A 107 -9.64 -19.66 1.11
CA ARG A 107 -8.87 -19.47 2.35
C ARG A 107 -7.50 -20.13 2.29
N ALA A 108 -7.39 -21.33 1.72
CA ALA A 108 -6.12 -22.04 1.57
C ALA A 108 -5.14 -21.27 0.65
N ARG A 109 -5.64 -20.67 -0.44
CA ARG A 109 -4.82 -19.79 -1.30
C ARG A 109 -4.42 -18.50 -0.58
N ALA A 110 -5.36 -17.89 0.14
CA ALA A 110 -5.11 -16.65 0.89
C ALA A 110 -4.08 -16.84 2.01
N ALA A 111 -4.02 -18.01 2.64
CA ALA A 111 -3.04 -18.34 3.69
C ALA A 111 -1.58 -18.36 3.19
N GLY A 112 -1.37 -18.44 1.87
CA GLY A 112 -0.04 -18.34 1.26
C GLY A 112 0.41 -16.91 0.94
N LEU A 113 -0.43 -15.90 1.18
CA LEU A 113 -0.12 -14.50 0.88
C LEU A 113 0.59 -13.82 2.07
N PRO A 114 1.58 -12.95 1.84
CA PRO A 114 2.28 -12.24 2.91
C PRO A 114 1.41 -11.12 3.51
N ASP A 115 1.63 -10.77 4.78
CA ASP A 115 0.88 -9.72 5.48
C ASP A 115 1.00 -8.35 4.80
N ASP A 116 2.17 -8.02 4.24
CA ASP A 116 2.39 -6.77 3.48
C ASP A 116 1.40 -6.61 2.32
N TYR A 117 0.98 -7.73 1.71
CA TYR A 117 -0.04 -7.73 0.66
C TYR A 117 -1.42 -7.36 1.23
N PHE A 118 -1.79 -7.93 2.38
CA PHE A 118 -3.07 -7.63 3.03
C PHE A 118 -3.15 -6.19 3.54
N VAL A 119 -2.03 -5.59 3.98
CA VAL A 119 -2.01 -4.18 4.39
C VAL A 119 -2.42 -3.27 3.23
N VAL A 120 -1.87 -3.51 2.03
CA VAL A 120 -2.23 -2.73 0.83
C VAL A 120 -3.66 -3.03 0.40
N LEU A 121 -4.03 -4.31 0.29
CA LEU A 121 -5.36 -4.71 -0.17
C LEU A 121 -6.49 -4.18 0.74
N VAL A 122 -6.30 -4.23 2.06
CA VAL A 122 -7.27 -3.68 3.02
C VAL A 122 -7.30 -2.15 2.94
N GLY A 123 -6.16 -1.50 2.70
CA GLY A 123 -6.10 -0.06 2.42
C GLY A 123 -6.96 0.32 1.22
N ASP A 124 -6.79 -0.39 0.11
CA ASP A 124 -7.57 -0.19 -1.12
C ASP A 124 -9.06 -0.41 -0.85
N MET A 125 -9.44 -1.51 -0.19
CA MET A 125 -10.82 -1.80 0.19
C MET A 125 -11.43 -0.66 1.02
N ILE A 126 -10.73 -0.13 2.02
CA ILE A 126 -11.23 1.00 2.84
C ILE A 126 -11.45 2.24 1.98
N THR A 127 -10.54 2.52 1.05
CA THR A 127 -10.70 3.68 0.15
C THR A 127 -11.83 3.50 -0.85
N GLU A 128 -12.10 2.29 -1.34
CA GLU A 128 -13.22 2.00 -2.25
C GLU A 128 -14.58 2.02 -1.50
N GLU A 129 -14.64 1.53 -0.26
CA GLU A 129 -15.85 1.57 0.59
C GLU A 129 -16.24 3.00 1.01
N ALA A 130 -15.33 3.97 0.88
CA ALA A 130 -15.61 5.39 1.11
C ALA A 130 -16.38 6.06 -0.06
N LEU A 131 -17.00 5.27 -0.95
CA LEU A 131 -17.75 5.72 -2.13
C LEU A 131 -18.66 6.94 -1.91
N PRO A 132 -19.43 7.06 -0.80
CA PRO A 132 -20.26 8.24 -0.57
C PRO A 132 -19.52 9.59 -0.46
N THR A 133 -18.19 9.56 -0.34
CA THR A 133 -17.36 10.77 -0.20
C THR A 133 -16.80 11.27 -1.53
N TYR A 134 -16.73 10.42 -2.57
CA TYR A 134 -16.23 10.80 -3.91
C TYR A 134 -17.33 11.48 -4.74
#